data_AF-A0A8J3KUV2-F1
#
_entry.id   AF-A0A8J3KUV2-F1
#
_cell.length_a   1.000
_cell.length_b   1.000
_cell.length_c   1.000
_cell.angle_alpha   90.00
_cell.angle_beta   90.00
_cell.angle_gamma   90.00
#
_symmetry.space_group_name_H-M   'P 1'
#
loop_
_entity.id
_entity.type
_entity.pdbx_description
1 polymer ?
#
loop_
_entity_poly.entity_id
_entity_poly.type
_entity_poly.pdbx_seq_one_letter_code
_entity_poly.pdbx_strand_id
1 'polypeptide(L)'
;MIRRTLTGLILSTLAATAVAVAVQAPAAHAACTSIPANHDPAVIVMVYRTARSLNVNDKVMLSGFEAGWVESHMNNLPCGDKSSLGVFQQRWDYGWGTPEQIMDVVYASTQYFSRAIGCARDNPGYRPGQVAQCVQRSGFPDRYDQVEGKARALWAEARRVAETAANASTDVTGDGRDDILTFTQNTLADVYAAPSTGSAFAGTSVKWNDFFALGGETALAGDFNGDGRDDIVAFTHGTTGTAAGDVYVALSTGTGFTGGAKWHDWFAPGAEVPAVGDVNGDGKDDIITFTHNPAGDVYVALSSGSSFGAGVKWHEFFAPAAEYPAVGDVNGDGRDDIITFTQGPATASDVIVGLSNGSSFGPGLKWHDLFAVGAELPRVGDVNGDGKDDIVTFTCNADADVYAAVSTGTSFAGTTVKWNDFFCTAGEFPILGDVNGDGKDDIIVFTKGATNDVYVGISTGTGFLGGAKWHDFFGLTGETTL
;
A
#
# COMPACT_ATOMS: atom_id res chain seq x y z
N MET A 1 83.78 27.05 -2.98
CA MET A 1 83.78 28.48 -2.58
C MET A 1 82.76 29.19 -3.46
N ILE A 2 81.50 29.32 -3.01
CA ILE A 2 80.49 30.25 -3.54
C ILE A 2 79.50 30.51 -2.39
N ARG A 3 79.12 31.79 -2.27
CA ARG A 3 78.62 32.49 -1.09
C ARG A 3 77.16 32.17 -0.77
N ARG A 4 76.85 32.17 0.53
CA ARG A 4 75.50 32.36 1.08
C ARG A 4 75.02 33.78 0.75
N THR A 5 73.79 33.90 0.27
CA THR A 5 73.05 35.17 0.19
C THR A 5 71.81 35.02 1.07
N LEU A 6 71.73 35.83 2.12
CA LEU A 6 70.49 36.11 2.85
C LEU A 6 69.61 37.00 1.96
N THR A 7 68.31 36.70 1.90
CA THR A 7 67.29 37.67 1.49
C THR A 7 66.14 37.60 2.48
N GLY A 8 65.79 38.78 3.00
CA GLY A 8 64.94 38.97 4.18
C GLY A 8 63.48 38.59 3.98
N LEU A 9 62.88 38.16 5.09
CA LEU A 9 61.45 37.93 5.25
C LEU A 9 60.76 39.29 5.41
N ILE A 10 59.96 39.71 4.42
CA ILE A 10 59.01 40.82 4.59
C ILE A 10 57.69 40.19 5.02
N LEU A 11 57.31 40.44 6.28
CA LEU A 11 56.02 40.05 6.84
C LEU A 11 54.99 41.12 6.44
N SER A 12 54.18 40.85 5.42
CA SER A 12 53.00 41.66 5.10
C SER A 12 51.81 41.19 5.92
N THR A 13 51.33 42.03 6.82
CA THR A 13 50.06 41.82 7.52
C THR A 13 48.90 42.12 6.58
N LEU A 14 48.27 41.09 6.00
CA LEU A 14 46.93 41.22 5.41
C LEU A 14 45.91 41.27 6.55
N ALA A 15 45.32 42.45 6.76
CA ALA A 15 44.11 42.59 7.54
C ALA A 15 42.95 41.99 6.72
N ALA A 16 42.42 40.83 7.15
CA ALA A 16 41.20 40.28 6.61
C ALA A 16 40.02 41.14 7.07
N THR A 17 39.48 41.97 6.18
CA THR A 17 38.16 42.56 6.35
C THR A 17 37.13 41.42 6.28
N ALA A 18 36.57 41.04 7.43
CA ALA A 18 35.40 40.19 7.50
C ALA A 18 34.23 40.96 6.86
N VAL A 19 33.84 40.56 5.65
CA VAL A 19 32.54 40.92 5.10
C VAL A 19 31.53 40.09 5.89
N ALA A 20 30.82 40.73 6.81
CA ALA A 20 29.65 40.13 7.42
C ALA A 20 28.62 39.91 6.29
N VAL A 21 28.52 38.67 5.81
CA VAL A 21 27.35 38.26 5.05
C VAL A 21 26.21 38.32 6.04
N ALA A 22 25.36 39.35 5.90
CA ALA A 22 24.10 39.37 6.60
C ALA A 22 23.35 38.11 6.19
N VAL A 23 23.18 37.17 7.12
CA VAL A 23 22.23 36.08 6.95
C VAL A 23 20.88 36.76 6.84
N GLN A 24 20.37 36.83 5.62
CA GLN A 24 19.07 37.37 5.33
C GLN A 24 18.08 36.50 6.11
N ALA A 25 17.28 37.12 6.98
CA ALA A 25 16.21 36.40 7.66
C ALA A 25 15.39 35.65 6.59
N PRO A 26 15.05 34.36 6.80
CA PRO A 26 14.21 33.64 5.84
C PRO A 26 12.96 34.48 5.60
N ALA A 27 12.54 34.58 4.33
CA ALA A 27 11.34 35.30 3.96
C ALA A 27 10.19 34.88 4.89
N ALA A 28 9.39 35.85 5.33
CA ALA A 28 8.19 35.57 6.11
C ALA A 28 7.37 34.53 5.34
N HIS A 29 7.25 33.32 5.89
CA HIS A 29 6.50 32.26 5.23
C HIS A 29 5.04 32.67 5.17
N ALA A 30 4.40 32.47 4.02
CA ALA A 30 3.05 32.95 3.78
C ALA A 30 2.05 32.18 4.65
N ALA A 31 1.12 32.89 5.29
CA ALA A 31 -0.08 32.27 5.81
C ALA A 31 -0.85 31.63 4.65
N CYS A 32 -1.43 30.45 4.85
CA CYS A 32 -2.27 29.84 3.83
C CYS A 32 -3.46 30.76 3.54
N THR A 33 -3.64 31.13 2.28
CA THR A 33 -4.82 31.89 1.82
C THR A 33 -6.11 31.09 1.99
N SER A 34 -6.01 29.76 1.86
CA SER A 34 -7.06 28.78 2.15
C SER A 34 -6.43 27.39 2.33
N ILE A 35 -7.02 26.58 3.20
CA ILE A 35 -6.71 25.14 3.28
C ILE A 35 -7.66 24.41 2.32
N PRO A 36 -7.18 23.47 1.48
CA PRO A 36 -8.06 22.67 0.62
C PRO A 36 -9.17 21.99 1.41
N ALA A 37 -10.38 21.91 0.85
CA ALA A 37 -11.51 21.29 1.55
C ALA A 37 -11.41 19.75 1.61
N ASN A 38 -10.73 19.16 0.63
CA ASN A 38 -10.51 17.72 0.51
C ASN A 38 -9.08 17.36 0.92
N HIS A 39 -8.87 16.10 1.27
CA HIS A 39 -7.55 15.55 1.53
C HIS A 39 -6.79 15.23 0.23
N ASP A 40 -5.47 15.10 0.37
CA ASP A 40 -4.62 14.51 -0.66
C ASP A 40 -4.52 12.99 -0.42
N PRO A 41 -5.01 12.13 -1.35
CA PRO A 41 -4.96 10.67 -1.20
C PRO A 41 -3.54 10.12 -1.03
N ALA A 42 -2.54 10.73 -1.68
CA ALA A 42 -1.16 10.28 -1.56
C ALA A 42 -0.60 10.53 -0.14
N VAL A 43 -1.00 11.65 0.48
CA VAL A 43 -0.57 12.02 1.83
C VAL A 43 -1.10 11.03 2.87
N ILE A 44 -2.36 10.61 2.79
CA ILE A 44 -2.91 9.66 3.76
C ILE A 44 -2.25 8.27 3.67
N VAL A 45 -1.87 7.83 2.47
CA VAL A 45 -1.13 6.57 2.25
C VAL A 45 0.26 6.65 2.86
N MET A 46 1.00 7.73 2.62
CA MET A 46 2.34 7.93 3.20
C MET A 46 2.31 8.03 4.73
N VAL A 47 1.30 8.71 5.30
CA VAL A 47 1.09 8.78 6.75
C VAL A 47 0.80 7.38 7.32
N TYR A 48 -0.06 6.61 6.67
CA TYR A 48 -0.39 5.23 7.08
C TYR A 48 0.84 4.33 7.05
N ARG A 49 1.56 4.26 5.92
CA ARG A 49 2.78 3.44 5.77
C ARG A 49 3.85 3.83 6.80
N THR A 50 4.05 5.13 7.05
CA THR A 50 5.01 5.60 8.07
C THR A 50 4.59 5.20 9.49
N ALA A 51 3.30 5.27 9.80
CA ALA A 51 2.79 4.84 11.10
C ALA A 51 3.00 3.33 11.31
N ARG A 52 2.76 2.53 10.26
CA ARG A 52 2.99 1.09 10.24
C ARG A 52 4.47 0.73 10.45
N SER A 53 5.40 1.47 9.83
CA SER A 53 6.85 1.24 10.02
C SER A 53 7.34 1.52 11.43
N LEU A 54 6.59 2.30 12.19
CA LEU A 54 6.85 2.56 13.61
C LEU A 54 6.08 1.62 14.55
N ASN A 55 5.39 0.60 14.01
CA ASN A 55 4.59 -0.38 14.75
C ASN A 55 3.62 0.29 15.75
N VAL A 56 2.94 1.35 15.31
CA VAL A 56 1.96 2.04 16.15
C VAL A 56 0.69 1.19 16.32
N ASN A 57 0.04 1.31 17.48
CA ASN A 57 -1.29 0.75 17.68
C ASN A 57 -2.39 1.67 17.12
N ASP A 58 -3.61 1.13 16.99
CA ASP A 58 -4.80 1.82 16.47
C ASP A 58 -5.08 3.18 17.11
N LYS A 59 -4.86 3.31 18.43
CA LYS A 59 -5.05 4.57 19.14
C LYS A 59 -4.09 5.65 18.64
N VAL A 60 -2.82 5.28 18.50
CA VAL A 60 -1.78 6.20 18.02
C VAL A 60 -1.97 6.47 16.52
N MET A 61 -2.31 5.46 15.71
CA MET A 61 -2.67 5.61 14.30
C MET A 61 -3.78 6.66 14.14
N LEU A 62 -4.92 6.46 14.81
CA LEU A 62 -6.06 7.37 14.72
C LEU A 62 -5.73 8.79 15.18
N SER A 63 -4.88 8.94 16.20
CA SER A 63 -4.44 10.28 16.64
C SER A 63 -3.71 11.04 15.53
N GLY A 64 -2.90 10.34 14.71
CA GLY A 64 -2.25 10.94 13.55
C GLY A 64 -3.25 11.37 12.49
N PHE A 65 -4.29 10.57 12.27
CA PHE A 65 -5.36 10.91 11.34
C PHE A 65 -6.20 12.12 11.78
N GLU A 66 -6.50 12.22 13.08
CA GLU A 66 -7.18 13.39 13.65
C GLU A 66 -6.30 14.64 13.58
N ALA A 67 -5.01 14.52 13.94
CA ALA A 67 -4.08 15.64 13.87
C ALA A 67 -3.91 16.14 12.43
N GLY A 68 -3.56 15.27 11.48
CA GLY A 68 -3.37 15.68 10.09
C GLY A 68 -4.63 16.30 9.48
N TRP A 69 -5.81 15.79 9.82
CA TRP A 69 -7.06 16.41 9.38
C TRP A 69 -7.28 17.82 9.99
N VAL A 70 -7.12 17.98 11.30
CA VAL A 70 -7.32 19.29 11.95
C VAL A 70 -6.29 20.33 11.48
N GLU A 71 -5.04 19.92 11.26
CA GLU A 71 -3.95 20.83 10.92
C GLU A 71 -3.95 21.25 9.45
N SER A 72 -4.26 20.34 8.53
CA SER A 72 -4.11 20.60 7.08
C SER A 72 -5.19 19.97 6.19
N HIS A 73 -6.23 19.38 6.78
CA HIS A 73 -7.14 18.46 6.08
C HIS A 73 -6.39 17.34 5.36
N MET A 74 -5.27 16.85 5.90
CA MET A 74 -4.40 15.86 5.25
C MET A 74 -3.80 16.34 3.92
N ASN A 75 -3.28 17.56 3.90
CA ASN A 75 -2.54 18.10 2.75
C ASN A 75 -1.13 18.52 3.16
N ASN A 76 -0.14 18.30 2.31
CA ASN A 76 1.23 18.72 2.59
C ASN A 76 1.44 20.21 2.22
N LEU A 77 1.14 21.11 3.15
CA LEU A 77 1.05 22.55 2.85
C LEU A 77 2.40 23.29 2.98
N PRO A 78 2.83 24.05 1.96
CA PRO A 78 4.03 24.91 2.04
C PRO A 78 3.77 26.25 2.76
N CYS A 79 2.70 26.32 3.56
CA CYS A 79 2.21 27.52 4.24
C CYS A 79 1.61 27.13 5.60
N GLY A 80 1.43 28.13 6.49
CA GLY A 80 0.84 27.93 7.82
C GLY A 80 0.90 29.17 8.71
N ASP A 81 0.45 29.06 9.97
CA ASP A 81 0.69 30.12 10.96
C ASP A 81 2.17 30.17 11.33
N LYS A 82 2.79 31.36 11.27
CA LYS A 82 4.21 31.60 11.56
C LYS A 82 5.15 30.74 10.69
N SER A 83 5.73 29.71 11.29
CA SER A 83 6.77 28.82 10.76
C SER A 83 6.24 27.40 10.54
N SER A 84 4.92 27.23 10.61
CA SER A 84 4.26 25.93 10.48
C SER A 84 4.22 25.51 9.02
N LEU A 85 4.58 24.26 8.73
CA LEU A 85 4.59 23.67 7.39
C LEU A 85 4.16 22.19 7.44
N GLY A 86 3.78 21.68 6.28
CA GLY A 86 3.51 20.28 6.03
C GLY A 86 2.18 19.77 6.60
N VAL A 87 1.99 18.45 6.50
CA VAL A 87 0.72 17.76 6.84
C VAL A 87 0.28 17.95 8.30
N PHE A 88 1.24 18.07 9.21
CA PHE A 88 0.98 18.25 10.65
C PHE A 88 1.18 19.70 11.13
N GLN A 89 1.38 20.66 10.20
CA GLN A 89 1.67 22.07 10.52
C GLN A 89 2.78 22.22 11.56
N GLN A 90 3.88 21.49 11.36
CA GLN A 90 5.01 21.44 12.28
C GLN A 90 5.87 22.70 12.15
N ARG A 91 6.44 23.15 13.26
CA ARG A 91 7.20 24.41 13.33
C ARG A 91 8.70 24.17 13.33
N TRP A 92 9.40 24.59 12.28
CA TRP A 92 10.86 24.38 12.16
C TRP A 92 11.66 25.11 13.24
N ASP A 93 11.16 26.24 13.76
CA ASP A 93 11.76 27.00 14.88
C ASP A 93 11.44 26.40 16.27
N TYR A 94 10.71 25.28 16.35
CA TYR A 94 10.34 24.58 17.59
C TYR A 94 10.89 23.13 17.65
N GLY A 95 11.94 22.83 16.88
CA GLY A 95 12.64 21.54 16.95
C GLY A 95 11.88 20.39 16.29
N TRP A 96 11.04 20.69 15.29
CA TRP A 96 10.41 19.66 14.47
C TRP A 96 11.27 19.20 13.28
N GLY A 97 12.24 20.01 12.85
CA GLY A 97 13.11 19.73 11.69
C GLY A 97 13.40 21.01 10.90
N THR A 98 14.20 20.94 9.83
CA THR A 98 14.33 22.05 8.87
C THR A 98 13.07 22.17 8.01
N PRO A 99 12.81 23.33 7.34
CA PRO A 99 11.68 23.47 6.41
C PRO A 99 11.59 22.36 5.36
N GLU A 100 12.72 21.93 4.81
CA GLU A 100 12.79 20.86 3.82
C GLU A 100 12.38 19.51 4.43
N GLN A 101 12.83 19.23 5.65
CA GLN A 101 12.51 17.98 6.34
C GLN A 101 11.03 17.90 6.70
N ILE A 102 10.43 18.97 7.25
CA ILE A 102 9.01 18.94 7.64
C ILE A 102 8.04 19.03 6.46
N MET A 103 8.55 19.36 5.26
CA MET A 103 7.81 19.22 3.99
C MET A 103 7.92 17.81 3.41
N ASP A 104 8.79 16.94 3.92
CA ASP A 104 8.77 15.52 3.62
C ASP A 104 7.73 14.82 4.53
N VAL A 105 6.71 14.22 3.91
CA VAL A 105 5.60 13.60 4.64
C VAL A 105 6.05 12.44 5.51
N VAL A 106 7.03 11.64 5.05
CA VAL A 106 7.58 10.50 5.81
C VAL A 106 8.33 11.03 7.03
N TYR A 107 9.17 12.05 6.86
CA TYR A 107 9.88 12.66 7.99
C TYR A 107 8.91 13.29 9.01
N ALA A 108 7.97 14.12 8.55
CA ALA A 108 7.01 14.80 9.40
C ALA A 108 6.16 13.80 10.20
N SER A 109 5.70 12.72 9.53
CA SER A 109 4.97 11.63 10.16
C SER A 109 5.82 10.88 11.17
N THR A 110 7.08 10.60 10.85
CA THR A 110 8.02 9.94 11.77
C THR A 110 8.19 10.74 13.06
N GLN A 111 8.36 12.07 12.94
CA GLN A 111 8.47 12.96 14.10
C GLN A 111 7.18 12.98 14.94
N TYR A 112 6.02 13.03 14.29
CA TYR A 112 4.73 13.02 14.97
C TYR A 112 4.52 11.71 15.75
N PHE A 113 4.60 10.57 15.08
CA PHE A 113 4.30 9.27 15.67
C PHE A 113 5.31 8.88 16.76
N SER A 114 6.59 9.21 16.59
CA SER A 114 7.60 9.00 17.64
C SER A 114 7.21 9.69 18.96
N ARG A 115 6.63 10.89 18.89
CA ARG A 115 6.15 11.64 20.06
C ARG A 115 4.81 11.10 20.57
N ALA A 116 3.93 10.71 19.65
CA ALA A 116 2.62 10.14 19.98
C ALA A 116 2.74 8.80 20.74
N ILE A 117 3.67 7.93 20.34
CA ILE A 117 3.99 6.67 21.03
C ILE A 117 4.37 6.96 22.49
N GLY A 118 5.30 7.90 22.71
CA GLY A 118 5.71 8.32 24.04
C GLY A 118 4.53 8.84 24.86
N CYS A 119 3.70 9.71 24.28
CA CYS A 119 2.55 10.27 24.99
C CYS A 119 1.51 9.21 25.36
N ALA A 120 1.15 8.31 24.44
CA ALA A 120 0.16 7.26 24.68
C ALA A 120 0.63 6.27 25.74
N ARG A 121 1.93 5.94 25.75
CA ARG A 121 2.56 5.11 26.78
C ARG A 121 2.48 5.77 28.16
N ASP A 122 2.84 7.05 28.23
CA ASP A 122 2.89 7.79 29.49
C ASP A 122 1.47 8.16 30.00
N ASN A 123 0.46 8.08 29.12
CA ASN A 123 -0.95 8.38 29.42
C ASN A 123 -1.91 7.31 28.86
N PRO A 124 -1.95 6.09 29.44
CA PRO A 124 -2.71 4.97 28.86
C PRO A 124 -4.21 5.23 28.69
N GLY A 125 -4.79 6.09 29.54
CA GLY A 125 -6.21 6.46 29.52
C GLY A 125 -6.59 7.50 28.47
N TYR A 126 -5.64 8.07 27.74
CA TYR A 126 -5.95 9.05 26.70
C TYR A 126 -6.71 8.41 25.53
N ARG A 127 -7.70 9.16 25.04
CA ARG A 127 -8.33 8.98 23.74
C ARG A 127 -7.39 9.42 22.61
N PRO A 128 -7.61 9.00 21.36
CA PRO A 128 -6.82 9.45 20.21
C PRO A 128 -6.63 10.97 20.13
N GLY A 129 -7.69 11.77 20.29
CA GLY A 129 -7.57 13.23 20.17
C GLY A 129 -6.79 13.86 21.31
N GLN A 130 -6.78 13.23 22.48
CA GLN A 130 -5.93 13.64 23.61
C GLN A 130 -4.45 13.31 23.36
N VAL A 131 -4.16 12.19 22.68
CA VAL A 131 -2.80 11.90 22.20
C VAL A 131 -2.37 12.94 21.16
N ALA A 132 -3.24 13.28 20.21
CA ALA A 132 -2.97 14.34 19.23
C ALA A 132 -2.67 15.68 19.91
N GLN A 133 -3.50 16.09 20.86
CA GLN A 133 -3.28 17.32 21.64
C GLN A 133 -1.99 17.30 22.45
N CYS A 134 -1.61 16.15 23.02
CA CYS A 134 -0.37 16.01 23.78
C CYS A 134 0.87 16.26 22.92
N VAL A 135 0.82 15.84 21.65
CA VAL A 135 1.89 16.03 20.66
C VAL A 135 1.89 17.45 20.11
N GLN A 136 0.73 17.94 19.65
CA GLN A 136 0.61 19.23 18.97
C GLN A 136 0.61 20.43 19.92
N ARG A 137 0.08 20.25 21.13
CA ARG A 137 -0.07 21.30 22.16
C ARG A 137 -0.82 22.53 21.62
N SER A 138 -1.91 22.29 20.90
CA SER A 138 -2.75 23.33 20.31
C SER A 138 -3.47 24.15 21.39
N GLY A 139 -3.83 25.39 21.06
CA GLY A 139 -4.66 26.26 21.91
C GLY A 139 -6.14 25.83 21.98
N PHE A 140 -6.54 24.84 21.18
CA PHE A 140 -7.92 24.32 21.11
C PHE A 140 -7.93 22.79 21.26
N PRO A 141 -7.72 22.26 22.48
CA PRO A 141 -7.47 20.84 22.73
C PRO A 141 -8.61 19.91 22.28
N ASP A 142 -9.85 20.37 22.35
CA ASP A 142 -11.02 19.54 22.06
C ASP A 142 -11.29 19.34 20.56
N ARG A 143 -10.53 19.98 19.65
CA ARG A 143 -10.79 19.90 18.21
C ARG A 143 -10.48 18.55 17.58
N TYR A 144 -9.50 17.82 18.10
CA TYR A 144 -9.11 16.53 17.52
C TYR A 144 -10.17 15.45 17.74
N ASP A 145 -10.74 15.37 18.97
CA ASP A 145 -11.81 14.41 19.27
C ASP A 145 -13.11 14.70 18.45
N GLN A 146 -13.29 15.93 17.94
CA GLN A 146 -14.48 16.29 17.14
C GLN A 146 -14.46 15.70 15.72
N VAL A 147 -13.30 15.25 15.24
CA VAL A 147 -13.12 14.80 13.85
C VAL A 147 -12.92 13.28 13.73
N GLU A 148 -13.09 12.53 14.81
CA GLU A 148 -12.84 11.08 14.88
C GLU A 148 -13.48 10.32 13.71
N GLY A 149 -14.75 10.60 13.39
CA GLY A 149 -15.46 9.94 12.29
C GLY A 149 -14.82 10.16 10.92
N LYS A 150 -14.34 11.38 10.64
CA LYS A 150 -13.62 11.69 9.39
C LYS A 150 -12.23 11.06 9.39
N ALA A 151 -11.52 11.10 10.51
CA ALA A 151 -10.20 10.47 10.66
C ALA A 151 -10.25 8.95 10.44
N ARG A 152 -11.27 8.26 10.96
CA ARG A 152 -11.51 6.83 10.70
C ARG A 152 -11.78 6.54 9.23
N ALA A 153 -12.55 7.38 8.55
CA ALA A 153 -12.82 7.21 7.12
C ALA A 153 -11.55 7.36 6.27
N LEU A 154 -10.70 8.34 6.58
CA LEU A 154 -9.42 8.56 5.89
C LEU A 154 -8.43 7.44 6.17
N TRP A 155 -8.38 6.92 7.39
CA TRP A 155 -7.55 5.76 7.71
C TRP A 155 -8.03 4.52 6.94
N ALA A 156 -9.33 4.24 6.92
CA ALA A 156 -9.88 3.14 6.15
C ALA A 156 -9.55 3.26 4.65
N GLU A 157 -9.63 4.47 4.08
CA GLU A 157 -9.24 4.74 2.70
C GLU A 157 -7.74 4.48 2.45
N ALA A 158 -6.86 5.04 3.28
CA ALA A 158 -5.41 4.82 3.17
C ALA A 158 -5.06 3.33 3.27
N ARG A 159 -5.74 2.60 4.17
CA ARG A 159 -5.57 1.17 4.35
C ARG A 159 -6.01 0.39 3.11
N ARG A 160 -7.16 0.72 2.51
CA ARG A 160 -7.63 0.06 1.27
C ARG A 160 -6.62 0.18 0.13
N VAL A 161 -6.02 1.37 -0.04
CA VAL A 161 -5.04 1.64 -1.10
C VAL A 161 -3.68 1.00 -0.79
N ALA A 162 -3.23 1.07 0.47
CA ALA A 162 -1.93 0.52 0.87
C ALA A 162 -1.92 -1.01 0.95
N GLU A 163 -3.08 -1.62 1.22
CA GLU A 163 -3.26 -3.08 1.26
C GLU A 163 -3.87 -3.59 -0.05
N THR A 164 -3.91 -2.82 -1.14
CA THR A 164 -4.40 -3.30 -2.44
C THR A 164 -3.63 -4.56 -2.83
N ALA A 165 -4.27 -5.72 -2.70
CA ALA A 165 -3.84 -6.96 -3.31
C ALA A 165 -4.23 -6.85 -4.79
N ALA A 166 -3.28 -6.41 -5.62
CA ALA A 166 -3.35 -6.76 -7.03
C ALA A 166 -3.20 -8.28 -7.10
N ASN A 167 -4.01 -8.90 -7.96
CA ASN A 167 -4.20 -10.34 -8.03
C ASN A 167 -2.85 -11.06 -8.03
N ALA A 168 -2.64 -11.90 -7.03
CA ALA A 168 -1.39 -12.60 -6.81
C ALA A 168 -1.80 -14.02 -6.42
N SER A 169 -1.55 -14.96 -7.32
CA SER A 169 -1.54 -16.38 -6.98
C SER A 169 -0.64 -16.57 -5.75
N THR A 170 -1.01 -17.51 -4.88
CA THR A 170 -0.27 -17.81 -3.64
C THR A 170 0.01 -19.30 -3.52
N ASP A 171 0.13 -20.03 -4.63
CA ASP A 171 0.61 -21.40 -4.70
C ASP A 171 2.12 -21.47 -4.43
N VAL A 172 2.49 -21.13 -3.20
CA VAL A 172 3.88 -21.12 -2.76
C VAL A 172 4.43 -22.53 -2.61
N THR A 173 3.58 -23.56 -2.56
CA THR A 173 4.00 -24.97 -2.59
C THR A 173 4.26 -25.51 -4.00
N GLY A 174 3.61 -24.94 -5.02
CA GLY A 174 3.64 -25.40 -6.41
C GLY A 174 2.80 -26.66 -6.61
N ASP A 175 1.72 -26.80 -5.85
CA ASP A 175 0.85 -27.98 -5.89
C ASP A 175 -0.50 -27.75 -6.59
N GLY A 176 -0.64 -26.58 -7.21
CA GLY A 176 -1.80 -26.14 -7.97
C GLY A 176 -2.95 -25.65 -7.09
N ARG A 177 -2.67 -25.25 -5.84
CA ARG A 177 -3.64 -24.66 -4.93
C ARG A 177 -3.05 -23.44 -4.26
N ASP A 178 -3.84 -22.39 -4.19
CA ASP A 178 -3.46 -21.19 -3.47
C ASP A 178 -3.37 -21.46 -1.96
N ASP A 179 -2.27 -21.02 -1.37
CA ASP A 179 -2.00 -21.07 0.05
C ASP A 179 -2.31 -19.71 0.69
N ILE A 180 -2.33 -19.63 2.03
CA ILE A 180 -2.44 -18.33 2.70
C ILE A 180 -1.13 -17.94 3.38
N LEU A 181 -0.81 -16.66 3.31
CA LEU A 181 0.37 -16.07 3.93
C LEU A 181 -0.03 -14.98 4.92
N THR A 182 0.72 -14.88 6.03
CA THR A 182 0.69 -13.69 6.89
C THR A 182 2.09 -13.15 7.12
N PHE A 183 2.21 -11.83 7.00
CA PHE A 183 3.40 -11.06 7.26
C PHE A 183 3.18 -10.32 8.56
N THR A 184 3.91 -10.73 9.59
CA THR A 184 3.84 -10.07 10.88
C THR A 184 4.43 -8.67 10.78
N GLN A 185 3.84 -7.70 11.46
CA GLN A 185 4.22 -6.28 11.32
C GLN A 185 4.86 -5.76 12.61
N ASN A 186 5.42 -6.70 13.38
CA ASN A 186 6.22 -6.45 14.57
C ASN A 186 7.72 -6.41 14.19
N THR A 187 8.59 -6.26 15.18
CA THR A 187 10.04 -6.11 14.96
C THR A 187 10.74 -7.32 14.34
N LEU A 188 10.10 -8.49 14.31
CA LEU A 188 10.64 -9.70 13.70
C LEU A 188 10.28 -9.80 12.21
N ALA A 189 9.13 -9.22 11.81
CA ALA A 189 8.60 -9.31 10.45
C ALA A 189 8.70 -10.73 9.85
N ASP A 190 8.27 -11.70 10.65
CA ASP A 190 8.18 -13.10 10.26
C ASP A 190 7.08 -13.28 9.19
N VAL A 191 7.32 -14.22 8.27
CA VAL A 191 6.33 -14.69 7.28
C VAL A 191 5.90 -16.09 7.67
N TYR A 192 4.60 -16.28 7.81
CA TYR A 192 3.99 -17.59 8.06
C TYR A 192 3.15 -18.00 6.87
N ALA A 193 3.25 -19.27 6.49
CA ALA A 193 2.39 -19.88 5.48
C ALA A 193 1.52 -20.97 6.11
N ALA A 194 0.31 -21.12 5.60
CA ALA A 194 -0.54 -22.27 5.87
C ALA A 194 -0.99 -22.88 4.53
N PRO A 195 -0.34 -23.96 4.08
CA PRO A 195 -0.64 -24.55 2.78
C PRO A 195 -2.05 -25.13 2.68
N SER A 196 -2.67 -25.02 1.50
CA SER A 196 -3.99 -25.58 1.27
C SER A 196 -3.97 -27.09 1.04
N THR A 197 -4.91 -27.77 1.71
CA THR A 197 -5.19 -29.19 1.51
C THR A 197 -6.35 -29.43 0.52
N GLY A 198 -6.89 -28.36 -0.07
CA GLY A 198 -8.09 -28.36 -0.89
C GLY A 198 -9.41 -28.42 -0.13
N SER A 199 -9.36 -28.44 1.21
CA SER A 199 -10.55 -28.43 2.08
C SER A 199 -10.34 -27.73 3.43
N ALA A 200 -9.13 -27.27 3.70
CA ALA A 200 -8.67 -26.54 4.88
C ALA A 200 -7.23 -26.07 4.64
N PHE A 201 -6.75 -25.11 5.42
CA PHE A 201 -5.33 -24.76 5.46
C PHE A 201 -4.61 -25.56 6.56
N ALA A 202 -3.45 -26.11 6.23
CA ALA A 202 -2.74 -27.05 7.10
C ALA A 202 -1.96 -26.36 8.23
N GLY A 203 -2.05 -26.96 9.43
CA GLY A 203 -1.13 -26.74 10.55
C GLY A 203 -1.38 -25.47 11.37
N THR A 204 -0.66 -25.35 12.50
CA THR A 204 -0.48 -24.07 13.20
C THR A 204 0.61 -23.31 12.44
N SER A 205 0.24 -22.30 11.65
CA SER A 205 1.11 -21.34 10.95
C SER A 205 2.62 -21.64 11.04
N VAL A 206 3.22 -22.18 9.98
CA VAL A 206 4.67 -22.49 9.99
C VAL A 206 5.43 -21.25 9.54
N LYS A 207 6.44 -20.85 10.32
CA LYS A 207 7.32 -19.75 9.92
C LYS A 207 8.17 -20.18 8.72
N TRP A 208 8.01 -19.50 7.59
CA TRP A 208 8.71 -19.77 6.33
C TRP A 208 9.80 -18.75 6.00
N ASN A 209 9.72 -17.54 6.57
CA ASN A 209 10.76 -16.52 6.46
C ASN A 209 10.81 -15.65 7.73
N ASP A 210 11.90 -14.92 7.93
CA ASP A 210 12.00 -13.84 8.91
C ASP A 210 12.59 -12.57 8.32
N PHE A 211 12.25 -11.44 8.94
CA PHE A 211 12.69 -10.11 8.52
C PHE A 211 12.35 -9.77 7.05
N PHE A 212 11.14 -10.10 6.62
CA PHE A 212 10.66 -9.80 5.26
C PHE A 212 9.35 -9.00 5.30
N ALA A 213 9.21 -8.01 4.41
CA ALA A 213 8.12 -7.04 4.39
C ALA A 213 7.91 -6.36 5.76
N LEU A 214 8.89 -5.54 6.16
CA LEU A 214 8.87 -4.81 7.43
C LEU A 214 7.64 -3.90 7.52
N GLY A 215 7.38 -3.38 8.73
CA GLY A 215 6.31 -2.42 8.96
C GLY A 215 6.27 -1.31 7.90
N GLY A 216 5.12 -1.14 7.23
CA GLY A 216 4.92 -0.08 6.24
C GLY A 216 5.39 -0.40 4.81
N GLU A 217 6.02 -1.56 4.61
CA GLU A 217 6.29 -2.13 3.29
C GLU A 217 5.04 -2.82 2.74
N THR A 218 4.91 -2.90 1.42
CA THR A 218 3.85 -3.70 0.77
C THR A 218 4.40 -5.06 0.38
N ALA A 219 3.73 -6.14 0.78
CA ALA A 219 4.05 -7.51 0.38
C ALA A 219 3.06 -7.99 -0.68
N LEU A 220 3.55 -8.70 -1.69
CA LEU A 220 2.76 -9.40 -2.71
C LEU A 220 3.40 -10.78 -2.98
N ALA A 221 2.70 -11.65 -3.71
CA ALA A 221 3.18 -12.97 -4.12
C ALA A 221 3.10 -13.13 -5.64
N GLY A 222 3.88 -14.04 -6.22
CA GLY A 222 3.87 -14.33 -7.65
C GLY A 222 5.09 -15.13 -8.10
N ASP A 223 5.00 -15.84 -9.22
CA ASP A 223 6.11 -16.65 -9.76
C ASP A 223 7.10 -15.78 -10.52
N PHE A 224 7.98 -15.07 -9.79
CA PHE A 224 8.94 -14.17 -10.42
C PHE A 224 10.04 -14.92 -11.16
N ASN A 225 10.18 -16.24 -10.97
CA ASN A 225 11.29 -17.03 -11.48
C ASN A 225 10.91 -18.07 -12.56
N GLY A 226 9.62 -18.35 -12.73
CA GLY A 226 9.03 -19.24 -13.71
C GLY A 226 9.17 -20.72 -13.35
N ASP A 227 9.27 -21.06 -12.06
CA ASP A 227 9.38 -22.45 -11.61
C ASP A 227 8.05 -23.10 -11.18
N GLY A 228 6.94 -22.37 -11.36
CA GLY A 228 5.59 -22.80 -11.01
C GLY A 228 5.32 -22.78 -9.51
N ARG A 229 6.06 -21.97 -8.75
CA ARG A 229 5.80 -21.68 -7.34
C ARG A 229 5.75 -20.19 -7.17
N ASP A 230 4.75 -19.72 -6.42
CA ASP A 230 4.72 -18.31 -6.08
C ASP A 230 5.81 -17.97 -5.05
N ASP A 231 6.55 -16.93 -5.37
CA ASP A 231 7.54 -16.29 -4.54
C ASP A 231 6.89 -15.14 -3.74
N ILE A 232 7.65 -14.46 -2.88
CA ILE A 232 7.18 -13.24 -2.21
C ILE A 232 8.06 -12.04 -2.56
N VAL A 233 7.43 -10.87 -2.69
CA VAL A 233 8.08 -9.59 -2.97
C VAL A 233 7.70 -8.54 -1.93
N ALA A 234 8.64 -7.69 -1.55
CA ALA A 234 8.45 -6.57 -0.64
C ALA A 234 8.89 -5.24 -1.27
N PHE A 235 8.02 -4.23 -1.19
CA PHE A 235 8.25 -2.86 -1.65
C PHE A 235 8.44 -1.91 -0.47
N THR A 236 9.61 -1.27 -0.38
CA THR A 236 10.00 -0.48 0.81
C THR A 236 9.44 0.95 0.87
N HIS A 237 8.94 1.49 -0.25
CA HIS A 237 8.28 2.80 -0.38
C HIS A 237 9.05 4.05 0.10
N GLY A 238 10.28 3.96 0.62
CA GLY A 238 11.00 5.17 1.04
C GLY A 238 11.30 6.09 -0.14
N THR A 239 11.39 7.40 0.11
CA THR A 239 11.66 8.42 -0.91
C THR A 239 13.11 8.92 -0.88
N THR A 240 13.91 8.49 0.11
CA THR A 240 15.32 8.90 0.27
C THR A 240 16.14 7.79 0.94
N GLY A 241 17.47 7.85 0.80
CA GLY A 241 18.40 6.97 1.52
C GLY A 241 18.50 5.55 0.96
N THR A 242 18.75 4.58 1.84
CA THR A 242 19.01 3.15 1.50
C THR A 242 17.77 2.26 1.57
N ALA A 243 16.58 2.86 1.76
CA ALA A 243 15.27 2.19 1.73
C ALA A 243 14.37 2.86 0.67
N ALA A 244 15.00 3.38 -0.37
CA ALA A 244 14.42 4.29 -1.33
C ALA A 244 13.67 3.48 -2.41
N GLY A 245 12.43 3.09 -2.14
CA GLY A 245 11.62 2.30 -3.07
C GLY A 245 12.29 1.01 -3.54
N ASP A 246 13.22 0.44 -2.77
CA ASP A 246 13.89 -0.81 -3.12
C ASP A 246 12.87 -1.96 -3.10
N VAL A 247 13.08 -2.94 -3.99
CA VAL A 247 12.24 -4.15 -4.15
C VAL A 247 13.05 -5.39 -3.81
N TYR A 248 12.56 -6.17 -2.87
CA TYR A 248 13.19 -7.41 -2.40
C TYR A 248 12.33 -8.61 -2.74
N VAL A 249 12.94 -9.66 -3.28
CA VAL A 249 12.27 -10.93 -3.60
C VAL A 249 12.87 -12.05 -2.76
N ALA A 250 12.03 -12.91 -2.21
CA ALA A 250 12.43 -14.16 -1.60
C ALA A 250 11.74 -15.31 -2.34
N LEU A 251 12.55 -16.19 -2.94
CA LEU A 251 12.06 -17.28 -3.76
C LEU A 251 11.47 -18.40 -2.90
N SER A 252 10.39 -19.02 -3.36
CA SER A 252 9.84 -20.20 -2.71
C SER A 252 10.72 -21.42 -2.95
N THR A 253 10.74 -22.29 -1.94
CA THR A 253 11.36 -23.63 -2.00
C THR A 253 10.30 -24.74 -1.94
N GLY A 254 9.02 -24.39 -1.95
CA GLY A 254 7.88 -25.28 -1.72
C GLY A 254 7.65 -25.67 -0.25
N THR A 255 8.55 -25.28 0.66
CA THR A 255 8.46 -25.58 2.10
C THR A 255 8.96 -24.44 2.99
N GLY A 256 9.21 -23.28 2.40
CA GLY A 256 9.88 -22.12 2.99
C GLY A 256 10.32 -21.14 1.90
N PHE A 257 10.80 -19.97 2.29
CA PHE A 257 11.35 -18.99 1.35
C PHE A 257 12.86 -18.83 1.53
N THR A 258 13.57 -18.39 0.48
CA THR A 258 14.97 -17.97 0.59
C THR A 258 15.10 -16.69 1.41
N GLY A 259 16.33 -16.28 1.74
CA GLY A 259 16.55 -14.93 2.24
C GLY A 259 16.18 -13.89 1.16
N GLY A 260 15.60 -12.76 1.57
CA GLY A 260 15.25 -11.68 0.66
C GLY A 260 16.48 -11.11 -0.05
N ALA A 261 16.42 -11.03 -1.38
CA ALA A 261 17.43 -10.44 -2.22
C ALA A 261 16.88 -9.20 -2.93
N LYS A 262 17.67 -8.13 -3.00
CA LYS A 262 17.24 -6.94 -3.74
C LYS A 262 17.28 -7.20 -5.24
N TRP A 263 16.14 -7.05 -5.91
CA TRP A 263 15.98 -7.29 -7.34
C TRP A 263 15.77 -6.02 -8.16
N HIS A 264 15.36 -4.91 -7.51
CA HIS A 264 15.24 -3.59 -8.15
C HIS A 264 15.53 -2.47 -7.16
N ASP A 265 16.07 -1.36 -7.67
CA ASP A 265 16.28 -0.12 -6.93
C ASP A 265 15.22 0.89 -7.34
N TRP A 266 14.55 1.56 -6.41
CA TRP A 266 13.62 2.67 -6.71
C TRP A 266 12.45 2.30 -7.65
N PHE A 267 11.51 1.51 -7.14
CA PHE A 267 10.23 1.18 -7.76
C PHE A 267 9.10 1.32 -6.74
N ALA A 268 7.95 1.83 -7.17
CA ALA A 268 6.81 2.16 -6.30
C ALA A 268 7.15 3.04 -5.06
N PRO A 269 7.93 4.14 -5.18
CA PRO A 269 8.25 4.99 -4.04
C PRO A 269 7.03 5.73 -3.45
N GLY A 270 7.09 6.11 -2.18
CA GLY A 270 6.12 6.99 -1.53
C GLY A 270 4.70 6.43 -1.46
N ALA A 271 3.78 7.06 -2.19
CA ALA A 271 2.36 6.72 -2.20
C ALA A 271 1.96 5.81 -3.37
N GLU A 272 2.89 5.45 -4.24
CA GLU A 272 2.58 4.60 -5.39
C GLU A 272 2.06 3.22 -4.96
N VAL A 273 1.24 2.61 -5.81
CA VAL A 273 0.58 1.33 -5.56
C VAL A 273 1.26 0.27 -6.42
N PRO A 274 2.03 -0.66 -5.83
CA PRO A 274 2.63 -1.76 -6.56
C PRO A 274 1.59 -2.84 -6.87
N ALA A 275 1.85 -3.58 -7.94
CA ALA A 275 1.13 -4.77 -8.37
C ALA A 275 2.12 -5.76 -9.00
N VAL A 276 1.68 -7.00 -9.20
CA VAL A 276 2.44 -8.09 -9.81
C VAL A 276 1.57 -8.82 -10.82
N GLY A 277 2.21 -9.49 -11.77
CA GLY A 277 1.53 -10.30 -12.80
C GLY A 277 2.36 -10.46 -14.08
N ASP A 278 2.13 -11.52 -14.84
CA ASP A 278 2.81 -11.80 -16.11
C ASP A 278 2.22 -10.95 -17.24
N VAL A 279 2.61 -9.67 -17.28
CA VAL A 279 2.09 -8.73 -18.29
C VAL A 279 2.72 -8.94 -19.66
N ASN A 280 3.73 -9.79 -19.78
CA ASN A 280 4.47 -10.00 -21.02
C ASN A 280 4.25 -11.39 -21.66
N GLY A 281 3.71 -12.33 -20.90
CA GLY A 281 3.33 -13.68 -21.32
C GLY A 281 4.52 -14.64 -21.40
N ASP A 282 5.58 -14.41 -20.62
CA ASP A 282 6.77 -15.28 -20.59
C ASP A 282 6.78 -16.30 -19.42
N GLY A 283 5.67 -16.36 -18.68
CA GLY A 283 5.46 -17.25 -17.56
C GLY A 283 6.22 -16.83 -16.30
N LYS A 284 6.60 -15.55 -16.19
CA LYS A 284 7.14 -14.98 -14.96
C LYS A 284 6.38 -13.72 -14.61
N ASP A 285 6.08 -13.55 -13.35
CA ASP A 285 5.44 -12.34 -12.88
C ASP A 285 6.41 -11.16 -12.95
N ASP A 286 5.88 -10.04 -13.44
CA ASP A 286 6.55 -8.76 -13.51
C ASP A 286 6.10 -7.88 -12.34
N ILE A 287 6.79 -6.75 -12.13
CA ILE A 287 6.32 -5.72 -11.18
C ILE A 287 5.74 -4.52 -11.94
N ILE A 288 4.62 -4.03 -11.44
CA ILE A 288 3.88 -2.89 -11.96
C ILE A 288 3.74 -1.86 -10.85
N THR A 289 3.83 -0.57 -11.16
CA THR A 289 3.49 0.50 -10.22
C THR A 289 2.53 1.50 -10.85
N PHE A 290 1.44 1.78 -10.14
CA PHE A 290 0.52 2.86 -10.44
C PHE A 290 0.96 4.08 -9.65
N THR A 291 1.29 5.16 -10.35
CA THR A 291 1.80 6.36 -9.67
C THR A 291 0.76 7.04 -8.76
N HIS A 292 -0.52 6.70 -8.93
CA HIS A 292 -1.66 7.10 -8.10
C HIS A 292 -1.71 8.61 -7.79
N ASN A 293 -1.27 9.40 -8.77
CA ASN A 293 -1.21 10.85 -8.73
C ASN A 293 -2.00 11.42 -9.92
N PRO A 294 -2.12 12.75 -10.08
CA PRO A 294 -2.90 13.33 -11.19
C PRO A 294 -2.45 12.95 -12.60
N ALA A 295 -1.20 12.49 -12.79
CA ALA A 295 -0.73 11.98 -14.07
C ALA A 295 -1.19 10.54 -14.34
N GLY A 296 -1.36 9.73 -13.28
CA GLY A 296 -1.80 8.34 -13.40
C GLY A 296 -0.90 7.50 -14.32
N ASP A 297 0.41 7.77 -14.34
CA ASP A 297 1.34 6.96 -15.12
C ASP A 297 1.45 5.55 -14.51
N VAL A 298 1.63 4.55 -15.38
CA VAL A 298 1.85 3.14 -15.03
C VAL A 298 3.22 2.72 -15.54
N TYR A 299 4.07 2.23 -14.65
CA TYR A 299 5.40 1.72 -14.97
C TYR A 299 5.47 0.21 -14.75
N VAL A 300 6.20 -0.48 -15.62
CA VAL A 300 6.43 -1.93 -15.56
C VAL A 300 7.94 -2.17 -15.54
N ALA A 301 8.40 -3.09 -14.69
CA ALA A 301 9.74 -3.64 -14.77
C ALA A 301 9.66 -5.17 -14.92
N LEU A 302 10.14 -5.65 -16.07
CA LEU A 302 10.02 -7.06 -16.43
C LEU A 302 10.96 -7.95 -15.62
N SER A 303 10.50 -9.13 -15.22
CA SER A 303 11.33 -10.13 -14.55
C SER A 303 12.25 -10.86 -15.54
N SER A 304 13.49 -11.08 -15.10
CA SER A 304 14.43 -11.98 -15.78
C SER A 304 14.51 -13.37 -15.13
N GLY A 305 13.77 -13.60 -14.05
CA GLY A 305 13.88 -14.75 -13.16
C GLY A 305 14.99 -14.68 -12.11
N SER A 306 15.71 -13.55 -12.05
CA SER A 306 16.73 -13.31 -11.01
C SER A 306 16.92 -11.84 -10.62
N SER A 307 16.24 -10.93 -11.33
CA SER A 307 16.18 -9.49 -11.09
C SER A 307 15.09 -8.88 -11.96
N PHE A 308 14.63 -7.67 -11.64
CA PHE A 308 13.76 -6.90 -12.53
C PHE A 308 14.58 -5.97 -13.43
N GLY A 309 14.11 -5.76 -14.66
CA GLY A 309 14.66 -4.80 -15.61
C GLY A 309 14.42 -3.35 -15.18
N ALA A 310 14.71 -2.38 -16.04
CA ALA A 310 14.38 -0.99 -15.74
C ALA A 310 12.86 -0.76 -15.76
N GLY A 311 12.36 0.07 -14.84
CA GLY A 311 10.97 0.56 -14.90
C GLY A 311 10.72 1.41 -16.15
N VAL A 312 9.81 0.94 -17.02
CA VAL A 312 9.40 1.61 -18.26
C VAL A 312 7.95 2.03 -18.16
N LYS A 313 7.63 3.25 -18.56
CA LYS A 313 6.25 3.74 -18.63
C LYS A 313 5.50 3.01 -19.73
N TRP A 314 4.46 2.26 -19.37
CA TRP A 314 3.64 1.47 -20.29
C TRP A 314 2.27 2.08 -20.55
N HIS A 315 1.78 2.94 -19.66
CA HIS A 315 0.52 3.66 -19.83
C HIS A 315 0.57 5.02 -19.11
N GLU A 316 -0.32 5.93 -19.52
CA GLU A 316 -0.51 7.24 -18.89
C GLU A 316 -1.99 7.48 -18.56
N PHE A 317 -2.27 8.23 -17.50
CA PHE A 317 -3.64 8.54 -17.06
C PHE A 317 -4.51 7.29 -16.83
N PHE A 318 -4.02 6.37 -16.00
CA PHE A 318 -4.74 5.18 -15.55
C PHE A 318 -4.65 5.04 -14.04
N ALA A 319 -5.76 4.72 -13.38
CA ALA A 319 -5.89 4.69 -11.93
C ALA A 319 -5.31 5.95 -11.23
N PRO A 320 -5.74 7.18 -11.61
CA PRO A 320 -5.39 8.37 -10.83
C PRO A 320 -5.84 8.24 -9.37
N ALA A 321 -5.39 9.19 -8.54
CA ALA A 321 -5.67 9.20 -7.11
C ALA A 321 -7.17 8.99 -6.80
N ALA A 322 -7.44 8.14 -5.80
CA ALA A 322 -8.76 7.68 -5.34
C ALA A 322 -9.44 6.57 -6.16
N GLU A 323 -8.83 6.09 -7.24
CA GLU A 323 -9.27 4.86 -7.93
C GLU A 323 -8.55 3.63 -7.35
N TYR A 324 -9.09 2.43 -7.58
CA TYR A 324 -8.49 1.18 -7.12
C TYR A 324 -7.90 0.41 -8.32
N PRO A 325 -6.56 0.30 -8.44
CA PRO A 325 -5.95 -0.49 -9.51
C PRO A 325 -5.94 -1.99 -9.18
N ALA A 326 -5.95 -2.81 -10.22
CA ALA A 326 -5.75 -4.26 -10.17
C ALA A 326 -5.09 -4.74 -11.48
N VAL A 327 -4.63 -5.99 -11.48
CA VAL A 327 -3.95 -6.66 -12.60
C VAL A 327 -4.57 -8.06 -12.75
N GLY A 328 -4.66 -8.58 -13.98
CA GLY A 328 -5.15 -9.93 -14.28
C GLY A 328 -5.48 -10.15 -15.76
N ASP A 329 -5.41 -11.39 -16.26
CA ASP A 329 -5.71 -11.75 -17.66
C ASP A 329 -7.23 -11.79 -17.90
N VAL A 330 -7.82 -10.62 -18.09
CA VAL A 330 -9.27 -10.50 -18.28
C VAL A 330 -9.71 -10.87 -19.69
N ASN A 331 -8.77 -11.13 -20.61
CA ASN A 331 -9.07 -11.40 -22.02
C ASN A 331 -8.74 -12.82 -22.49
N GLY A 332 -7.97 -13.57 -21.70
CA GLY A 332 -7.62 -14.97 -21.89
C GLY A 332 -6.51 -15.17 -22.90
N ASP A 333 -5.63 -14.17 -23.08
CA ASP A 333 -4.51 -14.24 -24.02
C ASP A 333 -3.17 -14.65 -23.36
N GLY A 334 -3.21 -14.95 -22.07
CA GLY A 334 -2.09 -15.36 -21.24
C GLY A 334 -1.18 -14.20 -20.82
N ARG A 335 -1.67 -12.97 -20.89
CA ARG A 335 -1.00 -11.78 -20.33
C ARG A 335 -1.91 -11.06 -19.38
N ASP A 336 -1.36 -10.63 -18.27
CA ASP A 336 -2.12 -9.80 -17.35
C ASP A 336 -2.34 -8.40 -17.91
N ASP A 337 -3.58 -7.93 -17.78
CA ASP A 337 -4.05 -6.62 -18.17
C ASP A 337 -4.09 -5.69 -16.94
N ILE A 338 -4.21 -4.37 -17.16
CA ILE A 338 -4.48 -3.43 -16.07
C ILE A 338 -5.97 -3.13 -15.98
N ILE A 339 -6.48 -3.10 -14.75
CA ILE A 339 -7.87 -2.80 -14.41
C ILE A 339 -7.88 -1.66 -13.41
N THR A 340 -8.83 -0.73 -13.54
CA THR A 340 -9.10 0.22 -12.46
C THR A 340 -10.59 0.36 -12.19
N PHE A 341 -10.92 0.44 -10.90
CA PHE A 341 -12.24 0.72 -10.38
C PHE A 341 -12.25 2.18 -9.93
N THR A 342 -13.03 3.00 -10.62
CA THR A 342 -13.08 4.44 -10.37
C THR A 342 -13.66 4.79 -8.98
N GLN A 343 -14.51 3.91 -8.43
CA GLN A 343 -15.19 4.00 -7.13
C GLN A 343 -15.97 5.31 -6.90
N GLY A 344 -16.86 5.33 -5.90
CA GLY A 344 -17.72 6.50 -5.61
C GLY A 344 -19.22 6.21 -5.77
N PRO A 345 -20.10 7.21 -5.94
CA PRO A 345 -21.54 6.95 -6.11
C PRO A 345 -21.77 6.14 -7.39
N ALA A 346 -22.87 5.39 -7.45
CA ALA A 346 -23.17 4.50 -8.58
C ALA A 346 -23.00 5.16 -9.97
N THR A 347 -23.33 6.45 -10.11
CA THR A 347 -23.14 7.21 -11.36
C THR A 347 -21.67 7.42 -11.79
N ALA A 348 -20.71 7.00 -10.97
CA ALA A 348 -19.28 7.19 -11.15
C ALA A 348 -18.47 5.92 -10.84
N SER A 349 -19.11 4.75 -10.68
CA SER A 349 -18.44 3.48 -10.35
C SER A 349 -18.27 2.63 -11.61
N ASP A 350 -17.38 3.06 -12.49
CA ASP A 350 -17.01 2.40 -13.73
C ASP A 350 -15.78 1.50 -13.55
N VAL A 351 -15.70 0.44 -14.36
CA VAL A 351 -14.52 -0.44 -14.50
C VAL A 351 -13.86 -0.18 -15.84
N ILE A 352 -12.59 0.24 -15.80
CA ILE A 352 -11.79 0.56 -16.97
C ILE A 352 -10.67 -0.47 -17.11
N VAL A 353 -10.47 -0.99 -18.32
CA VAL A 353 -9.46 -2.01 -18.63
C VAL A 353 -8.51 -1.50 -19.72
N GLY A 354 -7.21 -1.68 -19.51
CA GLY A 354 -6.15 -1.46 -20.50
C GLY A 354 -5.46 -2.78 -20.82
N LEU A 355 -5.65 -3.29 -22.04
CA LEU A 355 -5.13 -4.60 -22.43
C LEU A 355 -3.63 -4.61 -22.68
N SER A 356 -2.90 -5.60 -22.19
CA SER A 356 -1.48 -5.77 -22.45
C SER A 356 -1.23 -6.35 -23.85
N ASN A 357 -0.21 -5.82 -24.53
CA ASN A 357 0.36 -6.42 -25.74
C ASN A 357 1.76 -7.02 -25.51
N GLY A 358 2.17 -7.14 -24.25
CA GLY A 358 3.49 -7.61 -23.82
C GLY A 358 4.62 -6.60 -23.92
N SER A 359 4.32 -5.35 -24.27
CA SER A 359 5.29 -4.25 -24.28
C SER A 359 4.73 -2.89 -23.88
N SER A 360 3.41 -2.79 -23.73
CA SER A 360 2.64 -1.61 -23.32
C SER A 360 1.19 -2.02 -23.05
N PHE A 361 0.44 -1.18 -22.36
CA PHE A 361 -1.00 -1.33 -22.24
C PHE A 361 -1.70 -0.49 -23.32
N GLY A 362 -2.76 -1.04 -23.90
CA GLY A 362 -3.67 -0.34 -24.81
C GLY A 362 -4.48 0.74 -24.08
N PRO A 363 -5.29 1.53 -24.80
CA PRO A 363 -6.09 2.58 -24.19
C PRO A 363 -7.04 2.01 -23.13
N GLY A 364 -7.20 2.73 -22.01
CA GLY A 364 -8.22 2.41 -21.02
C GLY A 364 -9.63 2.50 -21.62
N LEU A 365 -10.35 1.37 -21.64
CA LEU A 365 -11.71 1.26 -22.14
C LEU A 365 -12.66 0.87 -21.01
N LYS A 366 -13.83 1.51 -20.97
CA LYS A 366 -14.88 1.14 -20.04
C LYS A 366 -15.46 -0.23 -20.42
N TRP A 367 -15.29 -1.21 -19.54
CA TRP A 367 -15.78 -2.58 -19.70
C TRP A 367 -17.02 -2.88 -18.86
N HIS A 368 -17.28 -2.08 -17.83
CA HIS A 368 -18.45 -2.24 -16.95
C HIS A 368 -18.83 -0.92 -16.24
N ASP A 369 -20.06 -0.85 -15.73
CA ASP A 369 -20.58 0.24 -14.91
C ASP A 369 -21.36 -0.24 -13.69
N LEU A 370 -21.46 0.63 -12.68
CA LEU A 370 -22.17 0.35 -11.42
C LEU A 370 -21.55 -0.84 -10.66
N PHE A 371 -20.21 -0.90 -10.61
CA PHE A 371 -19.48 -1.95 -9.90
C PHE A 371 -18.48 -1.38 -8.89
N ALA A 372 -18.28 -2.06 -7.76
CA ALA A 372 -17.47 -1.59 -6.64
C ALA A 372 -17.92 -0.20 -6.14
N VAL A 373 -19.22 -0.07 -5.86
CA VAL A 373 -19.87 1.19 -5.51
C VAL A 373 -19.46 1.64 -4.10
N GLY A 374 -19.17 2.92 -3.96
CA GLY A 374 -18.84 3.52 -2.67
C GLY A 374 -17.50 3.04 -2.13
N ALA A 375 -17.54 2.22 -1.08
CA ALA A 375 -16.36 1.73 -0.36
C ALA A 375 -16.23 0.19 -0.43
N GLU A 376 -16.94 -0.44 -1.37
CA GLU A 376 -16.79 -1.86 -1.68
C GLU A 376 -15.34 -2.18 -2.06
N LEU A 377 -14.90 -3.42 -1.78
CA LEU A 377 -13.54 -3.88 -2.04
C LEU A 377 -13.54 -4.76 -3.30
N PRO A 378 -13.06 -4.28 -4.45
CA PRO A 378 -12.97 -5.10 -5.65
C PRO A 378 -11.75 -6.02 -5.65
N ARG A 379 -11.90 -7.18 -6.27
CA ARG A 379 -10.87 -8.18 -6.59
C ARG A 379 -11.05 -8.63 -8.03
N VAL A 380 -9.97 -9.13 -8.62
CA VAL A 380 -9.91 -9.69 -9.97
C VAL A 380 -9.51 -11.15 -9.83
N GLY A 381 -9.99 -12.07 -10.67
CA GLY A 381 -9.63 -13.49 -10.61
C GLY A 381 -10.64 -14.40 -11.34
N ASP A 382 -10.21 -15.55 -11.85
CA ASP A 382 -11.06 -16.47 -12.65
C ASP A 382 -11.99 -17.27 -11.74
N VAL A 383 -13.11 -16.67 -11.34
CA VAL A 383 -14.06 -17.33 -10.44
C VAL A 383 -14.96 -18.33 -11.17
N ASN A 384 -14.87 -18.43 -12.50
CA ASN A 384 -15.74 -19.30 -13.31
C ASN A 384 -15.02 -20.47 -13.99
N GLY A 385 -13.70 -20.42 -14.07
CA GLY A 385 -12.80 -21.44 -14.60
C GLY A 385 -12.74 -21.47 -16.12
N ASP A 386 -12.93 -20.33 -16.78
CA ASP A 386 -12.85 -20.22 -18.24
C ASP A 386 -11.52 -19.65 -18.76
N GLY A 387 -10.56 -19.45 -17.87
CA GLY A 387 -9.23 -18.90 -18.13
C GLY A 387 -9.22 -17.40 -18.37
N LYS A 388 -10.26 -16.68 -17.94
CA LYS A 388 -10.27 -15.22 -17.91
C LYS A 388 -10.59 -14.74 -16.52
N ASP A 389 -9.85 -13.74 -16.09
CA ASP A 389 -10.12 -13.11 -14.82
C ASP A 389 -11.43 -12.33 -14.85
N ASP A 390 -12.27 -12.60 -13.85
CA ASP A 390 -13.52 -11.93 -13.57
C ASP A 390 -13.33 -10.79 -12.57
N ILE A 391 -14.40 -10.07 -12.25
CA ILE A 391 -14.40 -9.09 -11.17
C ILE A 391 -15.37 -9.49 -10.06
N VAL A 392 -14.92 -9.38 -8.82
CA VAL A 392 -15.71 -9.61 -7.60
C VAL A 392 -15.62 -8.37 -6.73
N THR A 393 -16.70 -8.00 -6.05
CA THR A 393 -16.67 -6.93 -5.06
C THR A 393 -17.39 -7.29 -3.78
N PHE A 394 -16.79 -6.88 -2.67
CA PHE A 394 -17.24 -7.18 -1.32
C PHE A 394 -17.72 -5.91 -0.62
N THR A 395 -18.91 -5.94 -0.04
CA THR A 395 -19.46 -4.78 0.67
C THR A 395 -18.79 -4.51 2.01
N CYS A 396 -18.28 -5.54 2.69
CA CYS A 396 -17.54 -5.45 3.95
C CYS A 396 -18.19 -4.51 4.96
N ASN A 397 -19.50 -4.67 5.14
CA ASN A 397 -20.35 -3.87 6.01
C ASN A 397 -21.38 -4.77 6.72
N ALA A 398 -22.49 -4.22 7.20
CA ALA A 398 -23.52 -5.00 7.89
C ALA A 398 -24.28 -5.99 6.97
N ASP A 399 -24.35 -5.69 5.67
CA ASP A 399 -24.99 -6.55 4.67
C ASP A 399 -24.06 -7.70 4.28
N ALA A 400 -22.75 -7.43 4.20
CA ALA A 400 -21.70 -8.42 3.94
C ALA A 400 -21.90 -9.23 2.64
N ASP A 401 -22.58 -8.63 1.66
CA ASP A 401 -22.85 -9.18 0.33
C ASP A 401 -21.59 -9.20 -0.55
N VAL A 402 -21.56 -10.18 -1.47
CA VAL A 402 -20.54 -10.36 -2.52
C VAL A 402 -21.22 -10.36 -3.89
N TYR A 403 -20.73 -9.51 -4.78
CA TYR A 403 -21.22 -9.40 -6.16
C TYR A 403 -20.11 -9.76 -7.14
N ALA A 404 -20.45 -10.38 -8.26
CA ALA A 404 -19.47 -10.72 -9.29
C ALA A 404 -20.01 -10.40 -10.70
N ALA A 405 -19.08 -10.10 -11.61
CA ALA A 405 -19.35 -9.96 -13.04
C ALA A 405 -18.29 -10.72 -13.82
N VAL A 406 -18.74 -11.56 -14.75
CA VAL A 406 -17.89 -12.52 -15.47
C VAL A 406 -17.31 -11.89 -16.73
N SER A 407 -16.02 -12.07 -17.01
CA SER A 407 -15.40 -11.56 -18.22
C SER A 407 -15.90 -12.27 -19.47
N THR A 408 -16.15 -11.49 -20.52
CA THR A 408 -16.39 -11.99 -21.88
C THR A 408 -15.16 -11.90 -22.78
N GLY A 409 -14.04 -11.43 -22.23
CA GLY A 409 -12.82 -11.05 -22.94
C GLY A 409 -12.88 -9.71 -23.67
N THR A 410 -14.01 -9.01 -23.57
CA THR A 410 -14.18 -7.65 -24.14
C THR A 410 -15.03 -6.70 -23.28
N SER A 411 -15.62 -7.23 -22.20
CA SER A 411 -16.46 -6.54 -21.23
C SER A 411 -16.68 -7.47 -20.03
N PHE A 412 -17.21 -6.96 -18.91
CA PHE A 412 -17.75 -7.83 -17.86
C PHE A 412 -19.26 -7.96 -17.98
N ALA A 413 -19.80 -9.15 -17.74
CA ALA A 413 -21.21 -9.46 -17.81
C ALA A 413 -21.80 -9.66 -16.41
N GLY A 414 -22.90 -8.97 -16.14
CA GLY A 414 -23.63 -9.04 -14.86
C GLY A 414 -23.48 -7.75 -14.07
N THR A 415 -24.59 -7.05 -13.84
CA THR A 415 -24.61 -5.84 -13.01
C THR A 415 -25.38 -6.17 -11.74
N THR A 416 -24.79 -5.89 -10.57
CA THR A 416 -25.41 -6.16 -9.25
C THR A 416 -25.85 -7.63 -9.07
N VAL A 417 -25.14 -8.58 -9.67
CA VAL A 417 -25.46 -10.01 -9.53
C VAL A 417 -24.82 -10.49 -8.24
N LYS A 418 -25.66 -10.74 -7.23
CA LYS A 418 -25.19 -11.23 -5.94
C LYS A 418 -24.85 -12.71 -6.02
N TRP A 419 -23.61 -13.05 -5.72
CA TRP A 419 -23.08 -14.42 -5.75
C TRP A 419 -22.99 -15.06 -4.36
N ASN A 420 -22.91 -14.25 -3.30
CA ASN A 420 -22.92 -14.70 -1.92
C ASN A 420 -23.48 -13.61 -0.99
N ASP A 421 -24.00 -14.02 0.16
CA ASP A 421 -24.46 -13.13 1.23
C ASP A 421 -23.75 -13.46 2.55
N PHE A 422 -23.54 -12.42 3.37
CA PHE A 422 -22.97 -12.56 4.71
C PHE A 422 -21.55 -13.17 4.77
N PHE A 423 -20.65 -12.73 3.87
CA PHE A 423 -19.27 -13.25 3.80
C PHE A 423 -18.22 -12.31 4.42
N CYS A 424 -18.23 -11.01 4.07
CA CYS A 424 -17.26 -10.03 4.55
C CYS A 424 -17.95 -8.98 5.41
N THR A 425 -17.61 -8.87 6.69
CA THR A 425 -18.11 -7.85 7.60
C THR A 425 -17.15 -6.66 7.73
N ALA A 426 -17.58 -5.61 8.45
CA ALA A 426 -16.80 -4.38 8.57
C ALA A 426 -15.42 -4.59 9.22
N GLY A 427 -14.37 -4.25 8.48
CA GLY A 427 -12.98 -4.31 8.94
C GLY A 427 -12.24 -5.59 8.54
N GLU A 428 -12.95 -6.56 7.95
CA GLU A 428 -12.37 -7.77 7.37
C GLU A 428 -11.73 -7.48 6.01
N PHE A 429 -10.84 -8.38 5.59
CA PHE A 429 -10.08 -8.22 4.36
C PHE A 429 -10.28 -9.46 3.47
N PRO A 430 -11.04 -9.35 2.36
CA PRO A 430 -11.26 -10.46 1.46
C PRO A 430 -10.17 -10.55 0.39
N ILE A 431 -9.95 -11.73 -0.14
CA ILE A 431 -9.08 -12.04 -1.30
C ILE A 431 -9.76 -13.10 -2.17
N LEU A 432 -9.18 -13.34 -3.34
CA LEU A 432 -9.53 -14.44 -4.25
C LEU A 432 -8.35 -15.40 -4.37
N GLY A 433 -8.64 -16.67 -4.68
CA GLY A 433 -7.63 -17.67 -5.05
C GLY A 433 -8.20 -19.08 -5.16
N ASP A 434 -7.65 -19.92 -6.02
CA ASP A 434 -8.04 -21.32 -6.21
C ASP A 434 -7.46 -22.20 -5.10
N VAL A 435 -8.03 -22.05 -3.90
CA VAL A 435 -7.56 -22.78 -2.72
C VAL A 435 -7.97 -24.24 -2.75
N ASN A 436 -8.82 -24.67 -3.68
CA ASN A 436 -9.31 -26.04 -3.77
C ASN A 436 -8.71 -26.84 -4.95
N GLY A 437 -8.10 -26.15 -5.92
CA GLY A 437 -7.40 -26.72 -7.07
C GLY A 437 -8.34 -27.16 -8.19
N ASP A 438 -9.53 -26.56 -8.30
CA ASP A 438 -10.51 -26.88 -9.35
C ASP A 438 -10.50 -25.90 -10.53
N GLY A 439 -9.50 -25.01 -10.56
CA GLY A 439 -9.28 -23.99 -11.57
C GLY A 439 -10.26 -22.83 -11.45
N LYS A 440 -10.86 -22.60 -10.27
CA LYS A 440 -11.71 -21.45 -10.01
C LYS A 440 -11.28 -20.75 -8.75
N ASP A 441 -11.20 -19.44 -8.82
CA ASP A 441 -10.91 -18.64 -7.65
C ASP A 441 -12.09 -18.66 -6.66
N ASP A 442 -11.77 -19.04 -5.43
CA ASP A 442 -12.66 -19.03 -4.29
C ASP A 442 -12.62 -17.67 -3.57
N ILE A 443 -13.62 -17.37 -2.76
CA ILE A 443 -13.55 -16.20 -1.87
C ILE A 443 -12.96 -16.60 -0.52
N ILE A 444 -12.00 -15.82 -0.03
CA ILE A 444 -11.37 -16.02 1.29
C ILE A 444 -11.50 -14.72 2.08
N VAL A 445 -11.80 -14.82 3.38
CA VAL A 445 -11.84 -13.66 4.27
C VAL A 445 -11.08 -13.93 5.56
N PHE A 446 -10.25 -12.95 5.94
CA PHE A 446 -9.58 -12.90 7.24
C PHE A 446 -10.42 -12.03 8.18
N THR A 447 -11.00 -12.64 9.21
CA THR A 447 -11.95 -11.96 10.10
C THR A 447 -11.32 -10.86 10.97
N LYS A 448 -10.00 -10.92 11.19
CA LYS A 448 -9.18 -9.96 11.99
C LYS A 448 -9.79 -9.53 13.35
N GLY A 449 -10.75 -10.30 13.85
CA GLY A 449 -11.49 -10.08 15.09
C GLY A 449 -10.90 -10.87 16.26
N ALA A 450 -11.70 -11.14 17.30
CA ALA A 450 -11.19 -11.81 18.50
C ALA A 450 -10.64 -13.23 18.26
N THR A 451 -11.08 -13.89 17.18
CA THR A 451 -10.67 -15.26 16.83
C THR A 451 -9.64 -15.32 15.70
N ASN A 452 -9.51 -14.26 14.88
CA ASN A 452 -8.67 -14.22 13.68
C ASN A 452 -8.80 -15.52 12.85
N ASP A 453 -10.05 -15.91 12.60
CA ASP A 453 -10.38 -17.07 11.77
C ASP A 453 -10.28 -16.71 10.28
N VAL A 454 -10.04 -17.74 9.46
CA VAL A 454 -10.07 -17.67 7.99
C VAL A 454 -11.27 -18.48 7.50
N TYR A 455 -12.15 -17.83 6.73
CA TYR A 455 -13.30 -18.47 6.09
C TYR A 455 -13.12 -18.50 4.58
N VAL A 456 -13.55 -19.60 3.97
CA VAL A 456 -13.51 -19.83 2.52
C VAL A 456 -14.91 -20.13 2.02
N GLY A 457 -15.31 -19.46 0.93
CA GLY A 457 -16.51 -19.75 0.16
C GLY A 457 -16.11 -20.31 -1.20
N ILE A 458 -16.33 -21.60 -1.40
CA ILE A 458 -15.93 -22.28 -2.65
C ILE A 458 -16.75 -21.79 -3.83
N SER A 459 -16.09 -21.47 -4.94
CA SER A 459 -16.74 -21.11 -6.20
C SER A 459 -17.41 -22.31 -6.85
N THR A 460 -18.58 -22.05 -7.41
CA THR A 460 -19.32 -23.01 -8.26
C THR A 460 -19.26 -22.64 -9.74
N GLY A 461 -18.57 -21.54 -10.07
CA GLY A 461 -18.56 -20.87 -11.38
C GLY A 461 -19.84 -20.10 -11.74
N THR A 462 -20.82 -20.06 -10.84
CA THR A 462 -22.05 -19.24 -10.99
C THR A 462 -22.49 -18.58 -9.69
N GLY A 463 -21.65 -18.65 -8.66
CA GLY A 463 -21.93 -18.26 -7.28
C GLY A 463 -20.90 -18.88 -6.33
N PHE A 464 -20.86 -18.43 -5.08
CA PHE A 464 -20.02 -19.02 -4.05
C PHE A 464 -20.86 -19.78 -3.03
N LEU A 465 -20.33 -20.88 -2.49
CA LEU A 465 -20.93 -21.56 -1.34
C LEU A 465 -20.81 -20.71 -0.08
N GLY A 466 -21.65 -20.99 0.92
CA GLY A 466 -21.56 -20.32 2.22
C GLY A 466 -20.20 -20.55 2.87
N GLY A 467 -19.66 -19.50 3.50
CA GLY A 467 -18.33 -19.52 4.10
C GLY A 467 -18.15 -20.63 5.14
N ALA A 468 -17.09 -21.41 4.99
CA ALA A 468 -16.67 -22.42 5.95
C ALA A 468 -15.34 -22.00 6.58
N LYS A 469 -15.18 -22.18 7.89
CA LYS A 469 -13.91 -21.92 8.58
C LYS A 469 -12.89 -22.97 8.13
N TRP A 470 -11.79 -22.51 7.53
CA TRP A 470 -10.69 -23.35 7.05
C TRP A 470 -9.43 -23.24 7.91
N HIS A 471 -9.29 -22.16 8.69
CA HIS A 471 -8.16 -21.94 9.60
C HIS A 471 -8.55 -21.04 10.79
N ASP A 472 -7.74 -21.07 11.85
CA ASP A 472 -7.86 -20.16 13.00
C ASP A 472 -6.55 -19.58 13.49
N PHE A 473 -6.67 -18.38 14.08
CA PHE A 473 -5.54 -17.62 14.61
C PHE A 473 -4.48 -17.30 13.55
N PHE A 474 -4.93 -16.89 12.36
CA PHE A 474 -4.05 -16.55 11.24
C PHE A 474 -4.37 -15.14 10.72
N GLY A 475 -3.33 -14.37 10.39
CA GLY A 475 -3.52 -12.99 9.97
C GLY A 475 -4.05 -12.11 11.11
N LEU A 476 -3.29 -12.03 12.21
CA LEU A 476 -3.70 -11.30 13.40
C LEU A 476 -3.96 -9.82 13.10
N THR A 477 -4.68 -9.12 13.98
CA THR A 477 -4.95 -7.69 13.83
C THR A 477 -3.66 -6.90 13.59
N GLY A 478 -3.60 -6.21 12.45
CA GLY A 478 -2.43 -5.44 12.03
C GLY A 478 -1.41 -6.23 11.21
N GLU A 479 -1.61 -7.52 10.93
CA GLU A 479 -0.78 -8.26 9.98
C GLU A 479 -1.29 -8.06 8.55
N THR A 480 -0.36 -8.16 7.59
CA THR A 480 -0.67 -8.20 6.16
C THR A 480 -0.91 -9.66 5.78
N THR A 481 -1.98 -9.92 5.05
CA THR A 481 -2.40 -11.28 4.67
C THR A 481 -2.51 -11.35 3.15
N LEU A 482 -1.97 -12.41 2.57
CA LEU A 482 -2.11 -12.76 1.16
C LEU A 482 -2.82 -14.11 1.04
#